data_AF-A0A2G5SN61-F1
#
_entry.id   AF-A0A2G5SN61-F1
#
_cell.length_a   1.000
_cell.length_b   1.000
_cell.length_c   1.000
_cell.angle_alpha   90.00
_cell.angle_beta   90.00
_cell.angle_gamma   90.00
#
_symmetry.space_group_name_H-M   'P 1'
#
loop_
_entity.id
_entity.type
_entity.pdbx_description
1 polymer ?
#
loop_
_entity_poly.entity_id
_entity_poly.type
_entity_poly.pdbx_seq_one_letter_code
_entity_poly.pdbx_strand_id
1 'polypeptide(L)'
;MLHSNNIFELISCEPIQEDEDGILVYKTTDTDQMTEERHRMGDQEREKFLSLKGQMFYMEEWESICYVGIPVMSHLPQMYKSGLFINDFALHDSSRDLVLASTQQAAELKLLLHQEAQKSRNMRENMNRLKKERRRTDKLLYQMLPKSVANQLRNGESAVACCERFDSVTILFTDIVEFTKMCSSLTPLEVIEFLKVIYTNFDKIIDDHGVYKVETIGDAYMVVSGAPTKTEHDAEFILDCASQFLIEAAKMVNMNAKVPRIDIRAGVHSGAVVAGVVGLSMPRYCLFGETVYVANKMEQSSSPMKILVSETTHNKIEESDPGLYQFEMRDEIEIKDDQTIQTFFVVSRHGPPRIPSPRNCESRQDDSVNEEDEDDDLIFPGKSGRKSPTSEAEDELKKKGQLSYTPVSDAGIENHSIGSNRTPRQSITSKT
;
A
#
# COMPACT_ATOMS: atom_id res chain seq x y z
N MET A 1 -51.03 -48.52 31.50
CA MET A 1 -51.42 -47.15 31.88
C MET A 1 -50.50 -46.19 31.16
N LEU A 2 -51.04 -45.27 30.36
CA LEU A 2 -50.28 -44.21 29.71
C LEU A 2 -49.59 -43.38 30.81
N HIS A 3 -48.28 -43.51 30.98
CA HIS A 3 -47.51 -42.53 31.75
C HIS A 3 -47.50 -41.23 30.93
N SER A 4 -48.46 -40.36 31.18
CA SER A 4 -48.32 -38.96 30.80
C SER A 4 -47.16 -38.42 31.62
N ASN A 5 -45.99 -38.23 31.00
CA ASN A 5 -44.86 -37.54 31.62
C ASN A 5 -45.27 -36.08 31.87
N ASN A 6 -46.00 -35.84 32.95
CA ASN A 6 -46.41 -34.52 33.37
C ASN A 6 -45.20 -33.87 34.04
N ILE A 7 -44.46 -33.09 33.26
CA ILE A 7 -43.37 -32.26 33.75
C ILE A 7 -43.97 -30.93 34.17
N PHE A 8 -43.74 -30.57 35.43
CA PHE A 8 -44.16 -29.32 36.02
C PHE A 8 -42.97 -28.38 36.17
N GLU A 9 -43.24 -27.08 36.17
CA GLU A 9 -42.26 -26.04 36.44
C GLU A 9 -42.77 -25.21 37.62
N LEU A 10 -42.02 -25.23 38.72
CA LEU A 10 -42.27 -24.41 39.90
C LEU A 10 -41.36 -23.20 39.86
N ILE A 11 -41.94 -22.02 39.96
CA ILE A 11 -41.21 -20.76 39.92
C ILE A 11 -41.41 -20.06 41.26
N SER A 12 -40.33 -19.51 41.82
CA SER A 12 -40.40 -18.69 43.04
C SER A 12 -41.41 -17.56 42.90
N CYS A 13 -42.15 -17.27 43.96
CA CYS A 13 -43.09 -16.15 43.98
C CYS A 13 -42.38 -14.79 44.09
N GLU A 14 -41.22 -14.76 44.72
CA GLU A 14 -40.48 -13.53 44.99
C GLU A 14 -39.12 -13.58 44.28
N PRO A 15 -38.69 -12.45 43.67
CA PRO A 15 -37.34 -12.32 43.16
C PRO A 15 -36.36 -12.19 44.32
N ILE A 16 -35.16 -12.73 44.15
CA ILE A 16 -34.08 -12.55 45.12
C ILE A 16 -33.52 -11.13 45.00
N GLN A 17 -33.37 -10.44 46.13
CA GLN A 17 -32.85 -9.08 46.22
C GLN A 17 -31.53 -9.05 47.00
N GLU A 18 -30.62 -8.17 46.62
CA GLU A 18 -29.40 -7.88 47.40
C GLU A 18 -29.74 -6.83 48.47
N ASP A 19 -29.35 -7.08 49.72
CA ASP A 19 -29.45 -6.11 50.81
C ASP A 19 -28.26 -5.12 50.79
N GLU A 20 -28.28 -4.07 51.63
CA GLU A 20 -27.26 -3.00 51.63
C GLU A 20 -25.82 -3.51 51.88
N ASP A 21 -25.68 -4.68 52.51
CA ASP A 21 -24.40 -5.38 52.74
C ASP A 21 -24.01 -6.39 51.63
N GLY A 22 -24.77 -6.44 50.52
CA GLY A 22 -24.52 -7.34 49.39
C GLY A 22 -24.92 -8.80 49.61
N ILE A 23 -25.71 -9.08 50.66
CA ILE A 23 -26.24 -10.41 50.97
C ILE A 23 -27.56 -10.62 50.21
N LEU A 24 -27.73 -11.78 49.58
CA LEU A 24 -28.96 -12.16 48.86
C LEU A 24 -30.03 -12.58 49.87
N VAL A 25 -31.16 -11.86 49.92
CA VAL A 25 -32.25 -12.07 50.89
C VAL A 25 -33.60 -12.14 50.15
N TYR A 26 -34.48 -13.03 50.62
CA TYR A 26 -35.90 -13.04 50.22
C TYR A 26 -36.65 -12.00 51.04
N LYS A 27 -37.19 -10.95 50.39
CA LYS A 27 -38.04 -9.96 51.06
C LYS A 27 -39.50 -10.36 50.89
N THR A 28 -40.10 -10.86 51.97
CA THR A 28 -41.51 -11.27 51.98
C THR A 28 -42.41 -10.07 51.71
N THR A 29 -43.12 -10.06 50.58
CA THR A 29 -44.13 -9.05 50.24
C THR A 29 -45.43 -9.71 49.80
N ASP A 30 -46.56 -9.03 50.01
CA ASP A 30 -47.89 -9.59 49.82
C ASP A 30 -48.10 -10.22 48.43
N THR A 31 -48.67 -11.43 48.44
CA THR A 31 -48.47 -12.48 47.44
C THR A 31 -49.26 -12.30 46.14
N ASP A 32 -50.22 -11.37 46.10
CA ASP A 32 -51.23 -11.31 45.03
C ASP A 32 -50.95 -10.29 43.91
N GLN A 33 -50.05 -9.31 44.11
CA GLN A 33 -49.79 -8.27 43.09
C GLN A 33 -48.68 -8.63 42.10
N MET A 34 -47.75 -9.54 42.45
CA MET A 34 -46.55 -9.81 41.63
C MET A 34 -46.76 -10.82 40.50
N THR A 35 -47.86 -11.59 40.49
CA THR A 35 -48.05 -12.67 39.49
C THR A 35 -48.43 -12.12 38.11
N GLU A 36 -49.14 -11.00 38.03
CA GLU A 36 -49.54 -10.35 36.77
C GLU A 36 -48.45 -9.46 36.16
N GLU A 37 -47.59 -8.83 36.97
CA GLU A 37 -46.48 -7.99 36.49
C GLU A 37 -45.35 -8.81 35.83
N ARG A 38 -45.20 -10.09 36.19
CA ARG A 38 -44.15 -11.02 35.68
C ARG A 38 -44.15 -11.22 34.17
N HIS A 39 -45.31 -11.26 33.53
CA HIS A 39 -45.39 -11.44 32.08
C HIS A 39 -44.90 -10.22 31.29
N ARG A 40 -44.80 -9.04 31.94
CA ARG A 40 -44.32 -7.79 31.36
C ARG A 40 -42.84 -7.49 31.63
N MET A 41 -42.18 -8.28 32.49
CA MET A 41 -40.77 -8.09 32.86
C MET A 41 -39.79 -8.63 31.79
N GLY A 42 -38.65 -7.96 31.65
CA GLY A 42 -37.59 -8.35 30.71
C GLY A 42 -36.82 -9.60 31.15
N ASP A 43 -36.13 -10.26 30.21
CA ASP A 43 -35.45 -11.53 30.46
C ASP A 43 -34.42 -11.48 31.61
N GLN A 44 -33.75 -10.33 31.83
CA GLN A 44 -32.78 -10.15 32.92
C GLN A 44 -33.42 -10.09 34.32
N GLU A 45 -34.67 -9.66 34.44
CA GLU A 45 -35.39 -9.63 35.72
C GLU A 45 -35.95 -11.02 36.07
N ARG A 46 -36.23 -11.84 35.05
CA ARG A 46 -36.66 -13.24 35.20
C ARG A 46 -35.53 -14.13 35.73
N GLU A 47 -34.27 -13.79 35.44
CA GLU A 47 -33.09 -14.50 35.95
C GLU A 47 -32.96 -14.47 37.49
N LYS A 48 -33.65 -13.55 38.18
CA LYS A 48 -33.67 -13.44 39.64
C LYS A 48 -34.67 -14.39 40.31
N PHE A 49 -35.52 -15.06 39.53
CA PHE A 49 -36.46 -16.05 40.03
C PHE A 49 -35.87 -17.44 39.88
N LEU A 50 -36.01 -18.25 40.93
CA LEU A 50 -35.67 -19.66 40.87
C LEU A 50 -36.77 -20.42 40.13
N SER A 51 -36.43 -21.07 39.01
CA SER A 51 -37.30 -22.03 38.33
C SER A 51 -36.77 -23.44 38.50
N LEU A 52 -37.62 -24.33 39.02
CA LEU A 52 -37.38 -25.75 39.17
C LEU A 52 -38.28 -26.50 38.21
N LYS A 53 -37.72 -27.35 37.35
CA LYS A 53 -38.48 -28.20 36.43
C LYS A 53 -38.35 -29.66 36.84
N GLY A 54 -39.47 -30.37 36.93
CA GLY A 54 -39.50 -31.66 37.61
C GLY A 54 -40.80 -32.41 37.47
N GLN A 55 -40.92 -33.51 38.20
CA GLN A 55 -42.11 -34.35 38.24
C GLN A 55 -42.72 -34.34 39.64
N MET A 56 -44.05 -34.40 39.68
CA MET A 56 -44.83 -34.51 40.91
C MET A 56 -45.31 -35.95 41.06
N PHE A 57 -45.03 -36.58 42.20
CA PHE A 57 -45.43 -37.93 42.54
C PHE A 57 -46.32 -37.90 43.79
N TYR A 58 -47.48 -38.54 43.74
CA TYR A 58 -48.26 -38.78 44.94
C TYR A 58 -47.77 -40.04 45.63
N MET A 59 -47.40 -39.93 46.91
CA MET A 59 -46.99 -41.05 47.75
C MET A 59 -48.13 -41.41 48.69
N GLU A 60 -48.81 -42.51 48.41
CA GLU A 60 -49.96 -42.99 49.21
C GLU A 60 -49.58 -43.24 50.68
N GLU A 61 -48.37 -43.75 50.94
CA GLU A 61 -47.89 -44.05 52.30
C GLU A 61 -47.76 -42.81 53.19
N TRP A 62 -47.54 -41.62 52.59
CA TRP A 62 -47.35 -40.35 53.31
C TRP A 62 -48.50 -39.37 53.07
N GLU A 63 -49.54 -39.78 52.34
CA GLU A 63 -50.65 -38.94 51.87
C GLU A 63 -50.17 -37.58 51.31
N SER A 64 -49.01 -37.55 50.66
CA SER A 64 -48.30 -36.32 50.29
C SER A 64 -47.85 -36.34 48.83
N ILE A 65 -47.78 -35.16 48.21
CA ILE A 65 -47.20 -34.99 46.88
C ILE A 65 -45.73 -34.61 47.02
N CYS A 66 -44.84 -35.44 46.51
CA CYS A 66 -43.41 -35.18 46.41
C CYS A 66 -43.11 -34.52 45.06
N TYR A 67 -42.36 -33.41 45.07
CA TYR A 67 -41.84 -32.79 43.86
C TYR A 67 -40.34 -33.03 43.76
N VAL A 68 -39.91 -33.69 42.68
CA VAL A 68 -38.49 -33.88 42.36
C VAL A 68 -38.20 -33.07 41.12
N GLY A 69 -37.44 -32.00 41.28
CA GLY A 69 -37.13 -31.08 40.21
C GLY A 69 -35.69 -30.58 40.25
N ILE A 70 -35.26 -30.11 39.10
CA ILE A 70 -33.93 -29.59 38.83
C ILE A 70 -34.06 -28.10 38.54
N PRO A 71 -33.17 -27.25 39.09
CA PRO A 71 -33.18 -25.84 38.74
C PRO A 71 -32.72 -25.64 37.28
N VAL A 72 -33.51 -24.88 36.52
CA VAL A 72 -33.22 -24.60 35.11
C VAL A 72 -32.43 -23.29 35.01
N MET A 73 -31.20 -23.38 34.54
CA MET A 73 -30.31 -22.22 34.37
C MET A 73 -29.62 -22.27 33.01
N SER A 74 -29.43 -21.10 32.40
CA SER A 74 -28.80 -20.99 31.09
C SER A 74 -27.28 -20.77 31.18
N HIS A 75 -26.80 -20.15 32.26
CA HIS A 75 -25.39 -19.79 32.44
C HIS A 75 -25.04 -19.60 33.93
N LEU A 76 -23.77 -19.79 34.29
CA LEU A 76 -23.29 -19.72 35.68
C LEU A 76 -23.60 -18.38 36.40
N PRO A 77 -23.51 -17.20 35.75
CA PRO A 77 -23.93 -15.95 36.40
C PRO A 77 -25.38 -15.90 36.89
N GLN A 78 -26.31 -16.64 36.24
CA GLN A 78 -27.70 -16.73 36.68
C GLN A 78 -27.80 -17.45 38.03
N MET A 79 -26.95 -18.46 38.26
CA MET A 79 -26.89 -19.23 39.51
C MET A 79 -26.67 -18.30 40.72
N TYR A 80 -25.71 -17.39 40.60
CA TYR A 80 -25.43 -16.37 41.64
C TYR A 80 -26.62 -15.44 41.86
N LYS A 81 -27.24 -14.92 40.79
CA LYS A 81 -28.44 -14.06 40.90
C LYS A 81 -29.64 -14.79 41.52
N SER A 82 -29.73 -16.10 41.31
CA SER A 82 -30.76 -16.96 41.88
C SER A 82 -30.43 -17.47 43.30
N GLY A 83 -29.33 -16.98 43.91
CA GLY A 83 -28.93 -17.37 45.27
C GLY A 83 -28.50 -18.83 45.43
N LEU A 84 -28.28 -19.54 44.32
CA LEU A 84 -27.80 -20.91 44.31
C LEU A 84 -26.29 -20.94 44.12
N PHE A 85 -25.68 -22.00 44.64
CA PHE A 85 -24.26 -22.29 44.48
C PHE A 85 -24.07 -23.58 43.69
N ILE A 86 -22.90 -23.73 43.08
CA ILE A 86 -22.55 -24.95 42.34
C ILE A 86 -22.54 -26.20 43.24
N ASN A 87 -22.36 -25.99 44.55
CA ASN A 87 -22.37 -27.05 45.56
C ASN A 87 -23.79 -27.56 45.88
N ASP A 88 -24.83 -26.78 45.54
CA ASP A 88 -26.24 -27.19 45.74
C ASP A 88 -26.69 -28.20 44.68
N PHE A 89 -25.95 -28.29 43.56
CA PHE A 89 -26.15 -29.32 42.56
C PHE A 89 -25.49 -30.64 42.98
N ALA A 90 -26.27 -31.72 42.96
CA ALA A 90 -25.76 -33.05 43.20
C ALA A 90 -24.75 -33.47 42.11
N LEU A 91 -23.66 -34.12 42.51
CA LEU A 91 -22.58 -34.56 41.59
C LEU A 91 -23.04 -35.60 40.55
N HIS A 92 -24.14 -36.30 40.81
CA HIS A 92 -24.70 -37.30 39.90
C HIS A 92 -25.73 -36.71 38.94
N ASP A 93 -26.04 -35.41 39.07
CA ASP A 93 -27.03 -34.74 38.24
C ASP A 93 -26.37 -34.07 37.02
N SER A 94 -26.96 -34.32 35.84
CA SER A 94 -26.51 -33.79 34.55
C SER A 94 -26.60 -32.26 34.42
N SER A 95 -27.38 -31.62 35.29
CA SER A 95 -27.65 -30.18 35.29
C SER A 95 -26.40 -29.35 35.58
N ARG A 96 -25.54 -29.86 36.47
CA ARG A 96 -24.23 -29.25 36.77
C ARG A 96 -23.35 -29.22 35.53
N ASP A 97 -23.26 -30.35 34.82
CA ASP A 97 -22.46 -30.47 33.61
C ASP A 97 -23.02 -29.59 32.48
N LEU A 98 -24.34 -29.47 32.38
CA LEU A 98 -25.01 -28.60 31.40
C LEU A 98 -24.66 -27.12 31.61
N VAL A 99 -24.73 -26.62 32.85
CA VAL A 99 -24.39 -25.22 33.17
C VAL A 99 -22.91 -24.94 32.93
N LEU A 100 -22.02 -25.87 33.30
CA LEU A 100 -20.59 -25.70 33.06
C LEU A 100 -20.26 -25.73 31.55
N ALA A 101 -20.84 -26.67 30.80
CA ALA A 101 -20.63 -26.78 29.36
C ALA A 101 -21.10 -25.53 28.60
N SER A 102 -22.24 -24.94 28.98
CA SER A 102 -22.74 -23.72 28.30
C SER A 102 -21.77 -22.55 28.48
N THR A 103 -21.19 -22.41 29.68
CA THR A 103 -20.18 -21.37 29.94
C THR A 103 -18.86 -21.64 29.22
N GLN A 104 -18.44 -22.90 29.12
CA GLN A 104 -17.25 -23.27 28.38
C GLN A 104 -17.40 -22.93 26.88
N GLN A 105 -18.52 -23.29 26.26
CA GLN A 105 -18.81 -22.97 24.86
C GLN A 105 -18.82 -21.45 24.61
N ALA A 106 -19.41 -20.68 25.52
CA ALA A 106 -19.42 -19.23 25.42
C ALA A 106 -18.00 -18.62 25.52
N ALA A 107 -17.15 -19.15 26.39
CA ALA A 107 -15.77 -18.72 26.54
C ALA A 107 -14.92 -19.07 25.30
N GLU A 108 -15.08 -20.27 24.76
CA GLU A 108 -14.42 -20.71 23.52
C GLU A 108 -14.82 -19.83 22.33
N LEU A 109 -16.11 -19.56 22.14
CA LEU A 109 -16.60 -18.69 21.08
C LEU A 109 -16.05 -17.26 21.22
N LYS A 110 -16.03 -16.73 22.44
CA LYS A 110 -15.46 -15.41 22.72
C LYS A 110 -13.98 -15.35 22.36
N LEU A 111 -13.21 -16.39 22.69
CA LEU A 111 -11.80 -16.47 22.33
C LEU A 111 -11.62 -16.51 20.80
N LEU A 112 -12.42 -17.30 20.09
CA LEU A 112 -12.38 -17.38 18.63
C LEU A 112 -12.70 -16.04 17.96
N LEU A 113 -13.73 -15.32 18.44
CA LEU A 113 -14.07 -13.99 17.94
C LEU A 113 -12.94 -12.97 18.18
N HIS A 114 -12.34 -12.99 19.38
CA HIS A 114 -11.18 -12.13 19.65
C HIS A 114 -9.99 -12.47 18.75
N GLN A 115 -9.72 -13.76 18.51
CA GLN A 115 -8.66 -14.20 17.59
C GLN A 115 -8.95 -13.78 16.15
N GLU A 116 -10.19 -13.89 15.68
CA GLU A 116 -10.59 -13.46 14.34
C GLU A 116 -10.42 -11.95 14.18
N ALA A 117 -10.91 -11.18 15.16
CA ALA A 117 -10.75 -9.73 15.17
C ALA A 117 -9.28 -9.31 15.17
N GLN A 118 -8.43 -9.98 15.96
CA GLN A 118 -6.98 -9.75 15.98
C GLN A 118 -6.33 -10.13 14.65
N LYS A 119 -6.65 -11.30 14.08
CA LYS A 119 -6.13 -11.73 12.78
C LYS A 119 -6.53 -10.77 11.66
N SER A 120 -7.78 -10.32 11.65
CA SER A 120 -8.30 -9.35 10.69
C SER A 120 -7.59 -8.00 10.81
N ARG A 121 -7.38 -7.50 12.04
CA ARG A 121 -6.58 -6.29 12.29
C ARG A 121 -5.15 -6.44 11.78
N ASN A 122 -4.46 -7.51 12.14
CA ASN A 122 -3.08 -7.77 11.70
C ASN A 122 -3.00 -7.91 10.17
N MET A 123 -3.96 -8.57 9.54
CA MET A 123 -4.04 -8.71 8.09
C MET A 123 -4.25 -7.36 7.41
N ARG A 124 -5.13 -6.51 7.94
CA ARG A 124 -5.37 -5.15 7.41
C ARG A 124 -4.12 -4.28 7.52
N GLU A 125 -3.42 -4.33 8.66
CA GLU A 125 -2.16 -3.61 8.84
C GLU A 125 -1.07 -4.09 7.87
N ASN A 126 -0.90 -5.41 7.72
CA ASN A 126 0.06 -5.99 6.78
C ASN A 126 -0.29 -5.65 5.33
N MET A 127 -1.57 -5.69 4.96
CA MET A 127 -2.04 -5.30 3.63
C MET A 127 -1.73 -3.82 3.35
N ASN A 128 -1.94 -2.94 4.32
CA ASN A 128 -1.62 -1.51 4.18
C ASN A 128 -0.10 -1.28 4.03
N ARG A 129 0.72 -2.00 4.79
CA ARG A 129 2.19 -1.96 4.65
C ARG A 129 2.62 -2.43 3.26
N LEU A 130 2.09 -3.56 2.79
CA LEU A 130 2.34 -4.09 1.45
C LEU A 130 1.91 -3.11 0.35
N LYS A 131 0.72 -2.49 0.46
CA LYS A 131 0.26 -1.45 -0.49
C LYS A 131 1.23 -0.26 -0.53
N LYS A 132 1.71 0.20 0.63
CA LYS A 132 2.65 1.32 0.73
C LYS A 132 4.01 0.99 0.14
N GLU A 133 4.53 -0.21 0.41
CA GLU A 133 5.79 -0.68 -0.17
C GLU A 133 5.67 -0.85 -1.68
N ARG A 134 4.58 -1.44 -2.17
CA ARG A 134 4.30 -1.57 -3.59
C ARG A 134 4.28 -0.21 -4.29
N ARG A 135 3.55 0.77 -3.74
CA ARG A 135 3.52 2.16 -4.28
C ARG A 135 4.91 2.79 -4.34
N ARG A 136 5.77 2.56 -3.34
CA ARG A 136 7.15 3.06 -3.34
C ARG A 136 7.98 2.41 -4.45
N THR A 137 7.87 1.09 -4.60
CA THR A 137 8.57 0.35 -5.67
C THR A 137 8.10 0.78 -7.05
N ASP A 138 6.78 0.94 -7.24
CA ASP A 138 6.20 1.39 -8.52
C ASP A 138 6.67 2.81 -8.87
N LYS A 139 6.71 3.73 -7.89
CA LYS A 139 7.23 5.09 -8.10
C LYS A 139 8.70 5.08 -8.54
N LEU A 140 9.53 4.24 -7.93
CA LEU A 140 10.93 4.10 -8.33
C LEU A 140 11.06 3.49 -9.73
N LEU A 141 10.21 2.53 -10.10
CA LEU A 141 10.22 1.91 -11.42
C LEU A 141 9.89 2.93 -12.52
N TYR A 142 8.83 3.73 -12.33
CA TYR A 142 8.44 4.76 -13.30
C TYR A 142 9.41 5.95 -13.38
N GLN A 143 10.27 6.12 -12.38
CA GLN A 143 11.38 7.08 -12.44
C GLN A 143 12.55 6.57 -13.30
N MET A 144 12.71 5.24 -13.41
CA MET A 144 13.81 4.61 -14.15
C MET A 144 13.44 4.26 -15.59
N LEU A 145 12.17 3.93 -15.83
CA LEU A 145 11.66 3.48 -17.12
C LEU A 145 10.39 4.25 -17.50
N PRO A 146 10.12 4.44 -18.80
CA PRO A 146 8.85 5.04 -19.21
C PRO A 146 7.66 4.15 -18.82
N LYS A 147 6.52 4.77 -18.46
CA LYS A 147 5.35 4.08 -17.90
C LYS A 147 4.83 2.95 -18.79
N SER A 148 4.69 3.21 -20.10
CA SER A 148 4.28 2.21 -21.09
C SER A 148 5.12 0.93 -21.00
N VAL A 149 6.45 1.07 -20.99
CA VAL A 149 7.42 -0.04 -20.93
C VAL A 149 7.46 -0.68 -19.55
N ALA A 150 7.40 0.12 -18.48
CA ALA A 150 7.34 -0.37 -17.10
C ALA A 150 6.10 -1.25 -16.85
N ASN A 151 4.95 -0.87 -17.41
CA ASN A 151 3.71 -1.65 -17.33
C ASN A 151 3.80 -2.98 -18.07
N GLN A 152 4.40 -3.00 -19.26
CA GLN A 152 4.65 -4.24 -20.01
C GLN A 152 5.54 -5.21 -19.23
N LEU A 153 6.67 -4.72 -18.68
CA LEU A 153 7.55 -5.53 -17.84
C LEU A 153 6.84 -6.04 -16.58
N ARG A 154 5.99 -5.21 -15.97
CA ARG A 154 5.19 -5.60 -14.80
C ARG A 154 4.17 -6.69 -15.14
N ASN A 155 3.63 -6.70 -16.35
CA ASN A 155 2.72 -7.75 -16.82
C ASN A 155 3.43 -9.07 -17.15
N GLY A 156 4.75 -9.14 -17.00
CA GLY A 156 5.56 -10.33 -17.25
C GLY A 156 6.01 -10.47 -18.70
N GLU A 157 5.88 -9.42 -19.52
CA GLU A 157 6.42 -9.42 -20.87
C GLU A 157 7.95 -9.40 -20.85
N SER A 158 8.57 -10.11 -21.79
CA SER A 158 10.02 -10.12 -21.90
C SER A 158 10.55 -8.77 -22.38
N ALA A 159 11.73 -8.35 -21.92
CA ALA A 159 12.37 -7.10 -22.36
C ALA A 159 12.52 -6.97 -23.89
N VAL A 160 12.66 -8.10 -24.60
CA VAL A 160 12.75 -8.16 -26.07
C VAL A 160 11.40 -7.86 -26.73
N ALA A 161 10.29 -8.25 -26.09
CA ALA A 161 8.95 -7.94 -26.58
C ALA A 161 8.62 -6.44 -26.45
N CYS A 162 9.27 -5.76 -25.50
CA CYS A 162 9.16 -4.31 -25.31
C CYS A 162 10.01 -3.50 -26.32
N CYS A 163 10.76 -4.15 -27.21
CA CYS A 163 11.51 -3.46 -28.25
C CYS A 163 10.56 -2.99 -29.37
N GLU A 164 10.55 -1.70 -29.63
CA GLU A 164 9.71 -1.08 -30.65
C GLU A 164 10.57 -0.28 -31.64
N ARG A 165 10.20 -0.37 -32.93
CA ARG A 165 10.76 0.47 -33.99
C ARG A 165 9.91 1.72 -34.12
N PHE A 166 10.57 2.87 -34.06
CA PHE A 166 9.98 4.18 -34.28
C PHE A 166 10.56 4.74 -35.58
N ASP A 167 9.72 4.97 -36.58
CA ASP A 167 10.17 5.40 -37.91
C ASP A 167 10.55 6.87 -37.97
N SER A 168 10.00 7.70 -37.06
CA SER A 168 10.30 9.12 -36.99
C SER A 168 10.37 9.54 -35.52
N VAL A 169 11.58 9.81 -35.05
CA VAL A 169 11.85 10.42 -33.75
C VAL A 169 12.81 11.60 -33.93
N THR A 170 12.76 12.54 -32.99
CA THR A 170 13.73 13.64 -32.93
C THR A 170 14.55 13.49 -31.66
N ILE A 171 15.88 13.49 -31.81
CA ILE A 171 16.83 13.36 -30.71
C ILE A 171 17.58 14.68 -30.55
N LEU A 172 17.68 15.14 -29.30
CA LEU A 172 18.53 16.24 -28.87
C LEU A 172 19.68 15.69 -28.04
N PHE A 173 20.90 16.04 -28.45
CA PHE A 173 22.08 15.94 -27.61
C PHE A 173 22.51 17.32 -27.18
N THR A 174 22.82 17.47 -25.90
CA THR A 174 23.46 18.68 -25.38
C THR A 174 24.71 18.34 -24.59
N ASP A 175 25.69 19.22 -24.63
CA ASP A 175 26.95 19.07 -23.91
C ASP A 175 27.38 20.41 -23.29
N ILE A 176 28.16 20.34 -22.21
CA ILE A 176 28.67 21.54 -21.53
C ILE A 176 30.03 21.91 -22.13
N VAL A 177 30.14 23.14 -22.63
CA VAL A 177 31.37 23.63 -23.25
C VAL A 177 32.49 23.70 -22.20
N GLU A 178 33.63 23.07 -22.51
CA GLU A 178 34.82 23.03 -21.65
C GLU A 178 34.62 22.39 -20.26
N PHE A 179 33.64 21.48 -20.11
CA PHE A 179 33.35 20.79 -18.85
C PHE A 179 34.58 20.13 -18.21
N THR A 180 35.45 19.48 -19.00
CA THR A 180 36.68 18.85 -18.50
C THR A 180 37.63 19.85 -17.84
N LYS A 181 37.71 21.09 -18.36
CA LYS A 181 38.54 22.14 -17.75
C LYS A 181 37.94 22.59 -16.43
N MET A 182 36.61 22.76 -16.39
CA MET A 182 35.88 23.11 -15.18
C MET A 182 36.06 22.04 -14.09
N CYS A 183 35.96 20.75 -14.44
CA CYS A 183 36.21 19.64 -13.53
C CYS A 183 37.65 19.59 -13.00
N SER A 184 38.62 20.10 -13.77
CA SER A 184 40.01 20.17 -13.32
C SER A 184 40.24 21.28 -12.30
N SER A 185 39.39 22.32 -12.30
CA SER A 185 39.48 23.47 -11.38
C SER A 185 38.64 23.34 -10.11
N LEU A 186 37.56 22.55 -10.15
CA LEU A 186 36.61 22.40 -9.06
C LEU A 186 36.86 21.13 -8.26
N THR A 187 36.43 21.12 -7.00
CA THR A 187 36.43 19.88 -6.23
C THR A 187 35.34 18.92 -6.74
N PRO A 188 35.52 17.59 -6.61
CA PRO A 188 34.51 16.63 -7.06
C PRO A 188 33.11 16.84 -6.46
N LEU A 189 33.04 17.33 -5.21
CA LEU A 189 31.77 17.65 -4.57
C LEU A 189 31.08 18.85 -5.22
N GLU A 190 31.83 19.91 -5.55
CA GLU A 190 31.30 21.09 -6.24
C GLU A 190 30.83 20.73 -7.66
N VAL A 191 31.52 19.84 -8.37
CA VAL A 191 31.10 19.36 -9.70
C VAL A 191 29.76 18.61 -9.62
N ILE A 192 29.59 17.75 -8.62
CA ILE A 192 28.33 17.01 -8.42
C ILE A 192 27.19 17.95 -8.08
N GLU A 193 27.41 18.92 -7.19
CA GLU A 193 26.40 19.92 -6.83
C GLU A 193 26.01 20.78 -8.04
N PHE A 194 27.01 21.18 -8.85
CA PHE A 194 26.80 21.91 -10.09
C PHE A 194 25.94 21.13 -11.10
N LEU A 195 26.31 19.88 -11.40
CA LEU A 195 25.55 19.03 -12.32
C LEU A 195 24.13 18.81 -11.81
N LYS A 196 23.96 18.61 -10.49
CA LYS A 196 22.65 18.46 -9.89
C LYS A 196 21.76 19.68 -10.13
N VAL A 197 22.27 20.90 -9.98
CA VAL A 197 21.50 22.13 -10.22
C VAL A 197 21.06 22.23 -11.68
N ILE A 198 21.98 21.98 -12.62
CA ILE A 198 21.67 22.04 -14.06
C ILE A 198 20.63 21.00 -14.44
N TYR A 199 20.87 19.73 -14.11
CA TYR A 199 19.96 18.65 -14.47
C TYR A 199 18.60 18.77 -13.79
N THR A 200 18.53 19.29 -12.56
CA THR A 200 17.24 19.56 -11.90
C THR A 200 16.42 20.60 -12.68
N ASN A 201 17.08 21.59 -13.28
CA ASN A 201 16.38 22.61 -14.07
C ASN A 201 16.04 22.10 -15.48
N PHE A 202 16.91 21.31 -16.11
CA PHE A 202 16.61 20.66 -17.39
C PHE A 202 15.47 19.64 -17.26
N ASP A 203 15.44 18.85 -16.17
CA ASP A 203 14.37 17.90 -15.88
C ASP A 203 13.00 18.63 -15.79
N LYS A 204 12.93 19.82 -15.17
CA LYS A 204 11.69 20.62 -15.13
C LYS A 204 11.23 21.06 -16.53
N ILE A 205 12.16 21.53 -17.36
CA ILE A 205 11.86 21.98 -18.73
C ILE A 205 11.36 20.79 -19.57
N ILE A 206 11.96 19.61 -19.40
CA ILE A 206 11.52 18.39 -20.09
C ILE A 206 10.10 18.01 -19.68
N ASP A 207 9.80 18.04 -18.37
CA ASP A 207 8.46 17.75 -17.87
C ASP A 207 7.41 18.73 -18.43
N ASP A 208 7.79 19.99 -18.68
CA ASP A 208 6.93 21.00 -19.31
C ASP A 208 6.64 20.70 -20.79
N HIS A 209 7.61 20.14 -21.52
CA HIS A 209 7.50 19.83 -22.96
C HIS A 209 7.11 18.37 -23.24
N GLY A 210 6.92 17.54 -22.21
CA GLY A 210 6.48 16.16 -22.36
C GLY A 210 7.43 15.31 -23.19
N VAL A 211 8.72 15.67 -23.24
CA VAL A 211 9.76 14.90 -23.94
C VAL A 211 10.38 13.88 -22.98
N TYR A 212 11.05 12.86 -23.50
CA TYR A 212 11.59 11.78 -22.66
C TYR A 212 13.10 11.92 -22.50
N LYS A 213 13.57 11.89 -21.24
CA LYS A 213 15.00 11.86 -20.90
C LYS A 213 15.54 10.44 -21.06
N VAL A 214 16.59 10.30 -21.87
CA VAL A 214 17.34 9.06 -22.06
C VAL A 214 18.52 9.01 -21.10
N GLU A 215 19.20 7.87 -20.99
CA GLU A 215 20.45 7.78 -20.25
C GLU A 215 21.49 8.79 -20.74
N THR A 216 22.11 9.49 -19.78
CA THR A 216 23.19 10.44 -20.01
C THR A 216 24.54 9.76 -19.83
N ILE A 217 25.54 10.17 -20.62
CA ILE A 217 26.92 9.69 -20.50
C ILE A 217 27.79 10.89 -20.16
N GLY A 218 28.25 10.96 -18.91
CA GLY A 218 29.07 12.08 -18.43
C GLY A 218 28.26 13.36 -18.28
N ASP A 219 28.73 14.43 -18.92
CA ASP A 219 28.11 15.75 -19.04
C ASP A 219 27.06 15.85 -20.15
N ALA A 220 27.11 14.94 -21.13
CA ALA A 220 26.18 14.92 -22.23
C ALA A 220 24.76 14.53 -21.78
N TYR A 221 23.78 15.36 -22.15
CA TYR A 221 22.39 15.20 -21.78
C TYR A 221 21.55 14.91 -23.03
N MET A 222 20.87 13.75 -23.03
CA MET A 222 20.17 13.21 -24.19
C MET A 222 18.66 13.18 -23.95
N VAL A 223 17.92 13.74 -24.90
CA VAL A 223 16.46 13.84 -24.85
C VAL A 223 15.89 13.37 -26.17
N VAL A 224 14.75 12.68 -26.13
CA VAL A 224 14.05 12.21 -27.31
C VAL A 224 12.57 12.57 -27.25
N SER A 225 12.02 12.86 -28.43
CA SER A 225 10.58 13.00 -28.63
C SER A 225 10.13 12.07 -29.77
N GLY A 226 8.90 11.58 -29.71
CA GLY A 226 8.37 10.53 -30.58
C GLY A 226 8.64 9.09 -30.11
N ALA A 227 9.39 8.91 -29.02
CA ALA A 227 9.56 7.65 -28.29
C ALA A 227 9.64 7.93 -26.78
N PRO A 228 9.03 7.11 -25.90
CA PRO A 228 8.23 5.90 -26.16
C PRO A 228 6.85 6.19 -26.77
N THR A 229 6.33 7.41 -26.62
CA THR A 229 5.01 7.79 -27.14
C THR A 229 5.18 8.50 -28.47
N LYS A 230 4.52 7.97 -29.51
CA LYS A 230 4.57 8.54 -30.87
C LYS A 230 3.84 9.88 -30.93
N THR A 231 4.48 10.88 -31.51
CA THR A 231 3.95 12.24 -31.67
C THR A 231 4.34 12.79 -33.03
N GLU A 232 3.43 13.48 -33.71
CA GLU A 232 3.69 14.10 -35.02
C GLU A 232 4.52 15.40 -34.92
N HIS A 233 4.45 16.08 -33.76
CA HIS A 233 5.15 17.34 -33.48
C HIS A 233 6.44 17.14 -32.66
N ASP A 234 7.09 15.98 -32.78
CA ASP A 234 8.29 15.65 -32.00
C ASP A 234 9.45 16.62 -32.22
N ALA A 235 9.64 17.09 -33.46
CA ALA A 235 10.69 18.04 -33.80
C ALA A 235 10.49 19.42 -33.14
N GLU A 236 9.24 19.90 -33.10
CA GLU A 236 8.89 21.19 -32.48
C GLU A 236 9.10 21.14 -30.97
N PHE A 237 8.63 20.08 -30.30
CA PHE A 237 8.81 19.92 -28.86
C PHE A 237 10.29 19.89 -28.47
N ILE A 238 11.13 19.24 -29.27
CA ILE A 238 12.57 19.19 -29.05
C ILE A 238 13.23 20.55 -29.27
N LEU A 239 12.89 21.26 -30.34
CA LEU A 239 13.47 22.59 -30.58
C LEU A 239 13.04 23.63 -29.55
N ASP A 240 11.78 23.58 -29.08
CA ASP A 240 11.30 24.42 -27.98
C ASP A 240 12.04 24.09 -26.68
N CYS A 241 12.20 22.80 -26.37
CA CYS A 241 12.98 22.34 -25.22
C CYS A 241 14.44 22.79 -25.30
N ALA A 242 15.10 22.61 -26.45
CA ALA A 242 16.47 23.04 -26.68
C ALA A 242 16.63 24.55 -26.51
N SER A 243 15.71 25.35 -27.07
CA SER A 243 15.71 26.81 -26.92
C SER A 243 15.61 27.22 -25.45
N GLN A 244 14.77 26.54 -24.66
CA GLN A 244 14.66 26.79 -23.23
C GLN A 244 15.90 26.34 -22.45
N PHE A 245 16.54 25.23 -22.82
CA PHE A 245 17.82 24.84 -22.23
C PHE A 245 18.89 25.91 -22.42
N LEU A 246 19.00 26.50 -23.62
CA LEU A 246 19.95 27.59 -23.86
C LEU A 246 19.62 28.83 -23.03
N ILE A 247 18.34 29.22 -22.97
CA ILE A 247 17.90 30.37 -22.17
C ILE A 247 18.21 30.13 -20.69
N GLU A 248 17.94 28.94 -20.18
CA GLU A 248 18.16 28.61 -18.78
C GLU A 248 19.65 28.48 -18.45
N ALA A 249 20.46 27.86 -19.32
CA ALA A 249 21.91 27.84 -19.18
C ALA A 249 22.51 29.26 -19.17
N ALA A 250 22.01 30.15 -20.04
CA ALA A 250 22.42 31.55 -20.05
C ALA A 250 21.99 32.31 -18.77
N LYS A 251 20.88 31.94 -18.16
CA LYS A 251 20.39 32.51 -16.89
C LYS A 251 21.10 31.94 -15.68
N MET A 252 21.59 30.69 -15.75
CA MET A 252 22.32 30.01 -14.68
C MET A 252 23.75 30.57 -14.47
N VAL A 253 23.91 31.89 -14.62
CA VAL A 253 25.02 32.65 -14.03
C VAL A 253 24.80 32.66 -12.53
N ASN A 254 25.31 31.65 -11.83
CA ASN A 254 24.95 31.48 -10.42
C ASN A 254 25.65 32.49 -9.50
N MET A 255 24.86 32.94 -8.53
CA MET A 255 25.10 33.94 -7.48
C MET A 255 26.27 33.67 -6.53
N ASN A 256 26.92 32.51 -6.64
CA ASN A 256 28.14 32.18 -5.93
C ASN A 256 29.30 32.34 -6.92
N ALA A 257 30.04 33.45 -6.79
CA ALA A 257 31.05 34.00 -7.71
C ALA A 257 32.22 33.08 -8.19
N LYS A 258 32.15 31.77 -7.96
CA LYS A 258 33.16 30.77 -8.32
C LYS A 258 32.84 29.95 -9.56
N VAL A 259 31.58 29.87 -10.00
CA VAL A 259 31.20 29.08 -11.17
C VAL A 259 31.14 29.99 -12.40
N PRO A 260 31.92 29.71 -13.46
CA PRO A 260 31.91 30.49 -14.69
C PRO A 260 30.54 30.40 -15.41
N ARG A 261 30.30 31.33 -16.33
CA ARG A 261 29.16 31.28 -17.25
C ARG A 261 29.12 29.90 -17.93
N ILE A 262 27.97 29.26 -17.90
CA ILE A 262 27.75 27.94 -18.49
C ILE A 262 27.31 28.17 -19.93
N ASP A 263 28.14 27.73 -20.86
CA ASP A 263 27.79 27.66 -22.27
C ASP A 263 27.50 26.20 -22.62
N ILE A 264 26.39 25.96 -23.31
CA ILE A 264 26.00 24.62 -23.76
C ILE A 264 26.03 24.54 -25.29
N ARG A 265 26.34 23.36 -25.81
CA ARG A 265 26.10 23.01 -27.21
C ARG A 265 24.82 22.20 -27.30
N ALA A 266 24.10 22.36 -28.41
CA ALA A 266 22.93 21.57 -28.72
C ALA A 266 23.01 21.10 -30.18
N GLY A 267 22.74 19.82 -30.39
CA GLY A 267 22.62 19.18 -31.70
C GLY A 267 21.34 18.36 -31.80
N VAL A 268 20.61 18.54 -32.90
CA VAL A 268 19.30 17.91 -33.11
C VAL A 268 19.27 17.17 -34.44
N HIS A 269 18.82 15.93 -34.42
CA HIS A 269 18.63 15.12 -35.61
C HIS A 269 17.37 14.26 -35.53
N SER A 270 16.68 14.13 -36.66
CA SER A 270 15.46 13.35 -36.80
C SER A 270 15.68 12.15 -37.71
N GLY A 271 15.17 10.99 -37.31
CA GLY A 271 15.30 9.75 -38.08
C GLY A 271 14.64 8.56 -37.39
N ALA A 272 14.85 7.37 -37.95
CA ALA A 272 14.29 6.12 -37.43
C ALA A 272 15.21 5.49 -36.36
N VAL A 273 14.61 4.97 -35.30
CA VAL A 273 15.32 4.31 -34.20
C VAL A 273 14.62 3.02 -33.77
N VAL A 274 15.39 2.14 -33.16
CA VAL A 274 14.88 1.01 -32.41
C VAL A 274 15.11 1.30 -30.94
N ALA A 275 14.05 1.35 -30.14
CA ALA A 275 14.14 1.55 -28.71
C ALA A 275 13.75 0.27 -27.96
N GLY A 276 14.40 0.01 -26.83
CA GLY A 276 14.15 -1.19 -26.06
C GLY A 276 14.84 -1.19 -24.70
N VAL A 277 14.49 -2.17 -23.86
CA VAL A 277 15.07 -2.32 -22.53
C VAL A 277 16.27 -3.23 -22.57
N VAL A 278 17.41 -2.74 -22.09
CA VAL A 278 18.66 -3.50 -22.01
C VAL A 278 19.01 -3.78 -20.55
N GLY A 279 19.44 -5.01 -20.29
CA GLY A 279 19.85 -5.47 -18.95
C GLY A 279 18.73 -6.14 -18.16
N LEU A 280 19.05 -7.27 -17.51
CA LEU A 280 18.10 -8.01 -16.66
C LEU A 280 18.10 -7.50 -15.22
N SER A 281 19.29 -7.24 -14.65
CA SER A 281 19.43 -6.79 -13.25
C SER A 281 19.28 -5.28 -13.09
N MET A 282 19.65 -4.51 -14.12
CA MET A 282 19.48 -3.06 -14.18
C MET A 282 18.88 -2.71 -15.54
N PRO A 283 17.54 -2.77 -15.68
CA PRO A 283 16.88 -2.48 -16.94
C PRO A 283 17.01 -1.00 -17.27
N ARG A 284 17.43 -0.71 -18.51
CA ARG A 284 17.65 0.65 -19.02
C ARG A 284 16.96 0.80 -20.35
N TYR A 285 16.17 1.86 -20.52
CA TYR A 285 15.55 2.15 -21.81
C TYR A 285 16.58 2.85 -22.71
N CYS A 286 17.03 2.15 -23.74
CA CYS A 286 18.08 2.60 -24.63
C CYS A 286 17.54 2.73 -26.06
N LEU A 287 18.07 3.70 -26.80
CA LEU A 287 17.81 3.89 -28.22
C LEU A 287 19.01 3.42 -29.03
N PHE A 288 18.73 2.71 -30.11
CA PHE A 288 19.71 2.17 -31.04
C PHE A 288 19.38 2.60 -32.46
N GLY A 289 20.42 2.88 -33.24
CA GLY A 289 20.30 3.26 -34.64
C GLY A 289 21.36 4.26 -35.06
N GLU A 290 21.48 4.44 -36.37
CA GLU A 290 22.36 5.45 -36.97
C GLU A 290 21.97 6.87 -36.54
N THR A 291 20.67 7.15 -36.37
CA THR A 291 20.15 8.44 -35.92
C THR A 291 20.76 8.89 -34.58
N VAL A 292 21.03 7.98 -33.64
CA VAL A 292 21.68 8.33 -32.36
C VAL A 292 23.12 8.79 -32.58
N TYR A 293 23.85 8.10 -33.47
CA TYR A 293 25.22 8.46 -33.82
C TYR A 293 25.30 9.80 -34.56
N VAL A 294 24.41 10.02 -35.53
CA VAL A 294 24.32 11.29 -36.27
C VAL A 294 23.97 12.44 -35.33
N ALA A 295 23.00 12.27 -34.42
CA ALA A 295 22.60 13.29 -33.46
C ALA A 295 23.77 13.70 -32.53
N ASN A 296 24.53 12.72 -32.03
CA ASN A 296 25.74 12.98 -31.24
C ASN A 296 26.80 13.74 -32.08
N LYS A 297 26.97 13.39 -33.36
CA LYS A 297 27.89 14.11 -34.25
C LYS A 297 27.43 15.55 -34.53
N MET A 298 26.12 15.79 -34.62
CA MET A 298 25.56 17.14 -34.77
C MET A 298 25.86 18.01 -33.54
N GLU A 299 25.79 17.45 -32.33
CA GLU A 299 26.14 18.19 -31.10
C GLU A 299 27.63 18.58 -31.13
N GLN A 300 28.52 17.63 -31.41
CA GLN A 300 29.97 17.86 -31.39
C GLN A 300 30.42 18.94 -32.39
N SER A 301 29.74 19.02 -33.54
CA SER A 301 30.00 20.01 -34.58
C SER A 301 29.27 21.34 -34.34
N SER A 302 28.44 21.44 -33.30
CA SER A 302 27.70 22.64 -32.93
C SER A 302 28.62 23.70 -32.32
N SER A 303 28.19 24.96 -32.42
CA SER A 303 28.87 26.08 -31.79
C SER A 303 28.28 26.36 -30.40
N PRO A 304 29.08 26.87 -29.44
CA PRO A 304 28.58 27.24 -28.11
C PRO A 304 27.36 28.17 -28.20
N MET A 305 26.35 27.89 -27.38
CA MET A 305 25.11 28.66 -27.28
C MET A 305 24.34 28.77 -28.61
N LYS A 306 24.48 27.78 -29.49
CA LYS A 306 23.68 27.64 -30.71
C LYS A 306 23.10 26.22 -30.81
N ILE A 307 21.94 26.12 -31.44
CA ILE A 307 21.28 24.84 -31.74
C ILE A 307 21.58 24.49 -33.18
N LEU A 308 22.33 23.41 -33.40
CA LEU A 308 22.59 22.86 -34.73
C LEU A 308 21.57 21.79 -35.07
N VAL A 309 21.03 21.84 -36.28
CA VAL A 309 19.96 20.98 -36.75
C VAL A 309 20.38 20.35 -38.07
N SER A 310 20.15 19.05 -38.22
CA SER A 310 20.37 18.34 -39.49
C SER A 310 19.28 18.65 -40.51
N GLU A 311 19.60 18.50 -41.80
CA GLU A 311 18.65 18.62 -42.92
C GLU A 311 17.33 17.86 -42.71
N THR A 312 17.37 16.63 -42.17
CA THR A 312 16.15 15.82 -41.96
C THR A 312 15.17 16.49 -41.00
N THR A 313 15.66 17.06 -39.90
CA THR A 313 14.84 17.81 -38.93
C THR A 313 14.35 19.13 -39.52
N HIS A 314 15.18 19.83 -40.29
CA HIS A 314 14.78 21.06 -40.97
C HIS A 314 13.59 20.80 -41.92
N ASN A 315 13.72 19.80 -42.79
CA ASN A 315 12.68 19.43 -43.74
C ASN A 315 11.40 18.99 -43.03
N LYS A 316 11.53 18.24 -41.92
CA LYS A 316 10.38 17.81 -41.11
C LYS A 316 9.59 19.00 -40.53
N ILE A 317 10.27 20.07 -40.11
CA ILE A 317 9.64 21.27 -39.57
C ILE A 317 8.99 22.09 -40.68
N GLU A 318 9.68 22.29 -41.79
CA GLU A 318 9.14 22.99 -42.96
C GLU A 318 7.93 22.26 -43.56
N GLU A 319 7.90 20.92 -43.52
CA GLU A 319 6.73 20.13 -43.94
C GLU A 319 5.55 20.24 -42.98
N SER A 320 5.82 20.34 -41.67
CA SER A 320 4.77 20.37 -40.65
C SER A 320 4.14 21.75 -40.51
N ASP A 321 4.96 22.79 -40.28
CA ASP A 321 4.52 24.17 -40.04
C ASP A 321 5.54 25.16 -40.67
N PRO A 322 5.38 25.53 -41.96
CA PRO A 322 6.32 26.39 -42.68
C PRO A 322 6.51 27.76 -42.02
N GLY A 323 7.76 28.20 -41.86
CA GLY A 323 8.09 29.52 -41.30
C GLY A 323 7.95 29.64 -39.78
N LEU A 324 7.71 28.54 -39.06
CA LEU A 324 7.68 28.53 -37.59
C LEU A 324 9.04 28.84 -36.97
N TYR A 325 10.14 28.43 -37.62
CA TYR A 325 11.50 28.69 -37.19
C TYR A 325 12.30 29.38 -38.29
N GLN A 326 13.15 30.32 -37.90
CA GLN A 326 14.15 30.93 -38.78
C GLN A 326 15.43 30.10 -38.70
N PHE A 327 15.82 29.54 -39.84
CA PHE A 327 17.06 28.78 -39.98
C PHE A 327 18.14 29.59 -40.70
N GLU A 328 19.40 29.36 -40.33
CA GLU A 328 20.60 29.87 -41.00
C GLU A 328 21.42 28.68 -41.49
N MET A 329 21.66 28.59 -42.80
CA MET A 329 22.41 27.50 -43.41
C MET A 329 23.90 27.55 -43.01
N ARG A 330 24.48 26.39 -42.71
CA ARG A 330 25.90 26.19 -42.40
C ARG A 330 26.54 25.24 -43.41
N ASP A 331 27.86 25.15 -43.37
CA ASP A 331 28.67 24.15 -44.06
C ASP A 331 28.19 22.72 -43.77
N GLU A 332 28.41 21.85 -44.76
CA GLU A 332 28.15 20.43 -44.65
C GLU A 332 29.10 19.76 -43.66
N ILE A 333 28.58 18.77 -42.92
CA ILE A 333 29.36 17.99 -41.96
C ILE A 333 29.49 16.57 -42.48
N GLU A 334 30.72 16.07 -42.53
CA GLU A 334 31.02 14.66 -42.79
C GLU A 334 30.71 13.82 -41.55
N ILE A 335 29.88 12.79 -41.74
CA ILE A 335 29.50 11.88 -40.67
C ILE A 335 30.31 10.59 -40.78
N LYS A 336 30.12 9.84 -41.86
CA LYS A 336 30.74 8.53 -42.08
C LYS A 336 30.69 8.17 -43.57
N ASP A 337 31.74 7.50 -44.06
CA ASP A 337 31.80 6.90 -45.40
C ASP A 337 31.42 7.86 -46.56
N ASP A 338 31.96 9.09 -46.54
CA ASP A 338 31.75 10.13 -47.57
C ASP A 338 30.31 10.68 -47.64
N GLN A 339 29.48 10.38 -46.63
CA GLN A 339 28.17 11.02 -46.48
C GLN A 339 28.30 12.36 -45.79
N THR A 340 27.94 13.42 -46.52
CA THR A 340 27.78 14.78 -45.98
C THR A 340 26.31 15.06 -45.69
N ILE A 341 26.04 15.71 -44.57
CA ILE A 341 24.70 16.21 -44.24
C ILE A 341 24.76 17.73 -44.17
N GLN A 342 23.81 18.38 -44.84
CA GLN A 342 23.62 19.82 -44.74
C GLN A 342 23.08 20.16 -43.35
N THR A 343 23.61 21.23 -42.75
CA THR A 343 23.24 21.62 -41.39
C THR A 343 22.78 23.06 -41.31
N PHE A 344 21.93 23.32 -40.32
CA PHE A 344 21.24 24.59 -40.13
C PHE A 344 21.31 25.00 -38.67
N PHE A 345 21.58 26.27 -38.39
CA PHE A 345 21.39 26.84 -37.07
C PHE A 345 19.96 27.35 -36.90
N VAL A 346 19.39 27.13 -35.72
CA VAL A 346 18.12 27.78 -35.33
C VAL A 346 18.44 29.17 -34.78
N VAL A 347 17.88 30.20 -35.42
CA VAL A 347 18.08 31.61 -35.01
C VAL A 347 16.95 32.08 -34.11
N SER A 348 15.70 31.87 -34.53
CA SER A 348 14.53 32.33 -33.78
C SER A 348 13.30 31.47 -34.06
N ARG A 349 12.39 31.40 -33.09
CA ARG A 349 11.04 30.86 -33.27
C ARG A 349 10.04 31.99 -33.49
N HIS A 350 9.14 31.82 -34.44
CA HIS A 350 7.99 32.67 -34.66
C HIS A 350 6.75 32.06 -33.98
N GLY A 351 6.13 32.79 -33.06
CA GLY A 351 4.95 32.34 -32.32
C GLY A 351 5.25 31.68 -30.96
N PRO A 352 4.22 31.43 -30.13
CA PRO A 352 4.39 30.85 -28.80
C PRO A 352 4.89 29.39 -28.87
N PRO A 353 5.61 28.90 -27.84
CA PRO A 353 6.03 27.50 -27.76
C PRO A 353 4.81 26.57 -27.72
N ARG A 354 4.91 25.42 -28.37
CA ARG A 354 3.81 24.45 -28.40
C ARG A 354 3.87 23.63 -27.12
N ILE A 355 2.89 23.81 -26.25
CA ILE A 355 2.77 23.02 -25.01
C ILE A 355 2.07 21.70 -25.37
N PRO A 356 2.58 20.54 -24.94
CA PRO A 356 1.90 19.27 -25.16
C PRO A 356 0.50 19.33 -24.55
N SER A 357 -0.47 18.73 -25.24
CA SER A 357 -1.79 18.54 -24.64
C SER A 357 -1.66 17.63 -23.40
N PRO A 358 -2.46 17.84 -22.32
CA PRO A 358 -2.33 17.11 -21.06
C PRO A 358 -2.42 15.58 -21.17
N ARG A 359 -2.86 15.07 -22.32
CA ARG A 359 -2.98 13.64 -22.63
C ARG A 359 -1.66 12.95 -23.00
N ASN A 360 -0.65 13.69 -23.47
CA ASN A 360 0.63 13.12 -23.92
C ASN A 360 1.78 13.27 -22.89
N CYS A 361 1.63 14.14 -21.89
CA CYS A 361 2.53 14.17 -20.73
C CYS A 361 2.17 13.02 -19.78
N GLU A 362 2.59 11.81 -20.08
CA GLU A 362 2.48 10.67 -19.14
C GLU A 362 3.20 10.93 -17.81
N SER A 363 4.08 11.96 -17.74
CA SER A 363 4.73 12.44 -16.52
C SER A 363 3.81 13.20 -15.56
N ARG A 364 2.66 13.73 -16.02
CA ARG A 364 1.76 14.59 -15.20
C ARG A 364 0.49 13.92 -14.67
N GLN A 365 0.09 12.77 -15.21
CA GLN A 365 -1.10 12.07 -14.73
C GLN A 365 -0.65 10.82 -13.97
N ASP A 366 -0.58 10.90 -12.65
CA ASP A 366 -0.68 9.79 -11.65
C ASP A 366 -0.07 10.13 -10.27
N ASP A 367 0.41 11.34 -10.01
CA ASP A 367 0.63 11.75 -8.60
C ASP A 367 -0.71 12.03 -7.86
N SER A 368 -1.83 11.92 -8.58
CA SER A 368 -3.17 11.69 -8.03
C SER A 368 -3.73 10.35 -8.50
N VAL A 369 -3.01 9.24 -8.27
CA VAL A 369 -3.72 7.96 -8.10
C VAL A 369 -4.62 8.17 -6.91
N ASN A 370 -5.92 8.31 -7.19
CA ASN A 370 -7.05 8.24 -6.28
C ASN A 370 -6.62 7.87 -4.85
N GLU A 371 -6.62 8.86 -3.95
CA GLU A 371 -6.86 8.55 -2.53
C GLU A 371 -8.27 7.93 -2.35
N GLU A 372 -9.07 7.92 -3.41
CA GLU A 372 -10.39 7.32 -3.55
C GLU A 372 -10.35 5.98 -4.31
N ASP A 373 -9.46 5.04 -3.94
CA ASP A 373 -9.72 3.63 -4.21
C ASP A 373 -10.08 2.96 -2.89
N GLU A 374 -11.35 3.17 -2.56
CA GLU A 374 -12.26 2.26 -1.87
C GLU A 374 -11.68 1.62 -0.60
N ASP A 375 -12.04 2.24 0.53
CA ASP A 375 -12.61 1.46 1.63
C ASP A 375 -13.76 0.61 1.04
N ASP A 376 -13.40 -0.55 0.47
CA ASP A 376 -14.30 -1.70 0.34
C ASP A 376 -14.58 -2.18 1.77
N ASP A 377 -15.33 -1.37 2.50
CA ASP A 377 -16.22 -1.85 3.53
C ASP A 377 -17.16 -2.82 2.81
N LEU A 378 -16.87 -4.11 2.95
CA LEU A 378 -17.84 -5.16 2.65
C LEU A 378 -19.14 -4.81 3.38
N ILE A 379 -20.07 -4.24 2.61
CA ILE A 379 -21.44 -3.97 3.03
C ILE A 379 -22.05 -5.35 3.35
N PHE A 380 -22.09 -5.70 4.63
CA PHE A 380 -23.07 -6.68 5.10
C PHE A 380 -24.47 -6.10 4.84
N PRO A 381 -25.34 -6.80 4.10
CA PRO A 381 -26.70 -6.31 3.87
C PRO A 381 -27.47 -6.41 5.19
N GLY A 382 -27.69 -5.27 5.86
CA GLY A 382 -28.48 -5.25 7.08
C GLY A 382 -28.28 -4.02 7.98
N LYS A 383 -28.46 -2.81 7.47
CA LYS A 383 -28.77 -1.65 8.33
C LYS A 383 -30.26 -1.30 8.23
N SER A 384 -31.06 -1.91 9.10
CA SER A 384 -32.24 -1.25 9.66
C SER A 384 -31.94 -1.00 11.14
N GLY A 385 -32.04 0.26 11.55
CA GLY A 385 -31.42 0.81 12.75
C GLY A 385 -31.68 0.05 14.06
N ARG A 386 -30.60 -0.15 14.81
CA ARG A 386 -30.52 -0.15 16.29
C ARG A 386 -29.04 0.03 16.64
N LYS A 387 -28.71 1.00 17.49
CA LYS A 387 -27.36 1.21 18.01
C LYS A 387 -26.95 -0.04 18.81
N SER A 388 -25.77 -0.58 18.54
CA SER A 388 -25.21 -1.74 19.26
C SER A 388 -24.65 -1.32 20.63
N PRO A 389 -24.88 -2.10 21.71
CA PRO A 389 -24.61 -1.70 23.10
C PRO A 389 -23.14 -1.94 23.53
N THR A 390 -22.18 -1.86 22.61
CA THR A 390 -20.78 -2.20 22.87
C THR A 390 -19.85 -1.00 23.03
N SER A 391 -20.28 0.22 22.67
CA SER A 391 -19.45 1.44 22.87
C SER A 391 -19.61 2.08 24.25
N GLU A 392 -20.69 1.79 24.97
CA GLU A 392 -20.91 2.32 26.33
C GLU A 392 -20.20 1.46 27.40
N ALA A 393 -19.93 0.18 27.11
CA ALA A 393 -19.27 -0.74 28.04
C ALA A 393 -17.73 -0.57 28.09
N GLU A 394 -17.09 -0.04 27.04
CA GLU A 394 -15.64 0.22 27.03
C GLU A 394 -15.26 1.50 27.80
N ASP A 395 -16.16 2.48 27.90
CA ASP A 395 -15.94 3.73 28.64
C ASP A 395 -16.26 3.60 30.14
N GLU A 396 -17.13 2.68 30.56
CA GLU A 396 -17.39 2.43 31.98
C GLU A 396 -16.29 1.63 32.68
N LEU A 397 -15.56 0.74 31.97
CA LEU A 397 -14.47 -0.04 32.57
C LEU A 397 -13.20 0.78 32.86
N LYS A 398 -13.04 1.98 32.27
CA LYS A 398 -11.91 2.88 32.57
C LYS A 398 -12.12 3.72 33.84
N LYS A 399 -13.33 3.74 34.42
CA LYS A 399 -13.67 4.60 35.57
C LYS A 399 -13.70 3.89 36.94
N LYS A 400 -13.55 2.56 37.01
CA LYS A 400 -13.51 1.85 38.29
C LYS A 400 -12.27 0.96 38.41
N GLY A 401 -11.36 1.37 39.28
CA GLY A 401 -10.62 0.45 40.16
C GLY A 401 -9.45 -0.30 39.54
N GLN A 402 -8.28 0.30 39.68
CA GLN A 402 -6.98 -0.35 39.65
C GLN A 402 -6.94 -1.52 40.66
N LEU A 403 -6.96 -2.78 40.20
CA LEU A 403 -6.47 -3.92 40.99
C LEU A 403 -5.18 -4.44 40.35
N SER A 404 -4.07 -4.20 41.04
CA SER A 404 -2.75 -4.74 40.75
C SER A 404 -2.73 -6.25 41.00
N TYR A 405 -2.37 -7.03 39.99
CA TYR A 405 -1.95 -8.42 40.17
C TYR A 405 -0.42 -8.45 40.39
N THR A 406 0.02 -8.97 41.53
CA THR A 406 1.40 -9.41 41.75
C THR A 406 1.54 -10.86 41.26
N PRO A 407 2.61 -11.22 40.51
CA PRO A 407 2.85 -12.60 40.15
C PRO A 407 3.38 -13.36 41.37
N VAL A 408 2.75 -14.49 41.69
CA VAL A 408 3.26 -15.43 42.70
C VAL A 408 4.39 -16.24 42.06
N SER A 409 5.54 -16.20 42.73
CA SER A 409 6.77 -16.90 42.40
C SER A 409 6.59 -18.42 42.38
N ASP A 410 7.06 -19.04 41.32
CA ASP A 410 7.20 -20.48 41.12
C ASP A 410 8.11 -21.09 42.21
N ALA A 411 7.54 -21.97 43.03
CA ALA A 411 8.28 -22.78 43.99
C ALA A 411 8.20 -24.25 43.58
N GLY A 412 9.30 -24.75 43.04
CA GLY A 412 9.79 -26.13 43.23
C GLY A 412 8.96 -27.26 42.64
N ILE A 413 9.23 -27.61 41.37
CA ILE A 413 9.08 -28.98 40.89
C ILE A 413 10.48 -29.49 40.54
N GLU A 414 10.91 -30.52 41.27
CA GLU A 414 12.21 -31.17 41.14
C GLU A 414 12.37 -31.87 39.78
N ASN A 415 13.58 -31.73 39.23
CA ASN A 415 14.04 -32.29 37.97
C ASN A 415 14.20 -33.82 38.05
N HIS A 416 13.44 -34.57 37.25
CA HIS A 416 13.88 -35.87 36.77
C HIS A 416 14.51 -35.73 35.38
N SER A 417 15.84 -35.86 35.35
CA SER A 417 16.69 -35.85 34.17
C SER A 417 16.54 -37.16 33.38
N ILE A 418 15.83 -37.11 32.25
CA ILE A 418 15.93 -38.12 31.18
C ILE A 418 16.99 -37.62 30.19
N GLY A 419 18.20 -38.18 30.32
CA GLY A 419 19.31 -37.94 29.41
C GLY A 419 19.02 -38.49 28.01
N SER A 420 19.11 -37.61 27.03
CA SER A 420 19.12 -37.89 25.60
C SER A 420 20.42 -38.60 25.22
N ASN A 421 20.31 -39.82 24.70
CA ASN A 421 21.39 -40.48 23.98
C ASN A 421 20.92 -40.81 22.55
N ARG A 422 21.34 -39.97 21.60
CA ARG A 422 21.44 -40.32 20.19
C ARG A 422 22.69 -39.66 19.63
N THR A 423 23.69 -40.47 19.27
CA THR A 423 24.41 -40.28 18.01
C THR A 423 24.71 -41.66 17.38
N PRO A 424 24.69 -41.76 16.04
CA PRO A 424 24.93 -43.01 15.31
C PRO A 424 26.38 -43.08 14.80
N ARG A 425 26.93 -44.30 14.66
CA ARG A 425 27.67 -44.82 13.48
C ARG A 425 28.56 -46.01 13.85
N GLN A 426 28.45 -47.05 13.04
CA GLN A 426 29.46 -48.09 12.86
C GLN A 426 30.59 -47.56 11.97
N SER A 427 31.85 -47.86 12.31
CA SER A 427 32.94 -48.16 11.36
C SER A 427 34.20 -48.67 12.09
N ILE A 428 34.38 -50.00 12.06
CA ILE A 428 35.54 -50.77 11.57
C ILE A 428 36.96 -50.11 11.59
N THR A 429 37.91 -50.92 12.09
CA THR A 429 39.38 -51.03 11.85
C THR A 429 40.44 -50.14 12.53
N SER A 430 41.17 -50.80 13.45
CA SER A 430 42.59 -51.22 13.34
C SER A 430 43.73 -50.39 13.94
N LYS A 431 44.53 -51.14 14.74
CA LYS A 431 45.99 -51.07 14.98
C LYS A 431 46.48 -49.88 15.81
N THR A 432 47.43 -50.04 16.71
CA THR A 432 48.55 -51.00 16.80
C THR A 432 48.34 -52.25 17.62
#